data_AF-A0ABD3F8Q6-F1
#
_entry.id   AF-A0ABD3F8Q6-F1
#
_cell.length_a   1.000
_cell.length_b   1.000
_cell.length_c   1.000
_cell.angle_alpha   90.00
_cell.angle_beta   90.00
_cell.angle_gamma   90.00
#
_symmetry.space_group_name_H-M   'P 1'
#
loop_
_entity.id
_entity.type
_entity.pdbx_description
1 polymer ?
#
loop_
_entity_poly.entity_id
_entity_poly.type
_entity_poly.pdbx_seq_one_letter_code
_entity_poly.pdbx_strand_id
1 'polypeptide(L)'
;MEVIQMLSLLEPISILSYIGQAESGNQCNVLLGLYKFRISLLGVTAPLKDSRSTKTGKQLFRPEELSNLASTTRALLHKLSTECFSGGTLAATSCSYAFEMQLLLHPNFKNPDGVLKKVILKSNQQAGASQKVVDRHYTKDRRKVIDCVRKIMEAVDIQPTSPGIVAPPPDVVFSEDVMELFTEMADEVVPLPEETHNAMHEQRVDEEFDRWLTTPISLRTVRPGEVEPVLSFWKCQQEHGNFRLLPLLARVLFSMPSSSAQIERDFGTAGRMVTPQRRSLIPYNVDMATFSNCNRNYADITQCLKLSAEERLPSNVLVNMVQELDDEFGCWQIFSRVEAWIKVSPITRMRAKPSWSGRSWGVRV
;
A
#
# COMPACT_ATOMS: atom_id res chain seq x y z
N MET A 1 -40.44 -3.79 9.51
CA MET A 1 -39.30 -4.13 10.40
C MET A 1 -38.11 -4.65 9.60
N GLU A 2 -38.33 -5.61 8.69
CA GLU A 2 -37.31 -6.21 7.81
C GLU A 2 -36.48 -5.19 6.99
N VAL A 3 -37.13 -4.20 6.36
CA VAL A 3 -36.44 -3.13 5.62
C VAL A 3 -35.46 -2.35 6.52
N ILE A 4 -35.82 -2.09 7.78
CA ILE A 4 -34.96 -1.35 8.72
C ILE A 4 -33.74 -2.18 9.09
N GLN A 5 -33.89 -3.48 9.29
CA GLN A 5 -32.77 -4.39 9.56
C GLN A 5 -31.82 -4.50 8.36
N MET A 6 -32.37 -4.53 7.13
CA MET A 6 -31.56 -4.51 5.91
C MET A 6 -30.82 -3.19 5.74
N LEU A 7 -31.48 -2.05 5.98
CA LEU A 7 -30.81 -0.73 5.96
C LEU A 7 -29.71 -0.66 7.02
N SER A 8 -29.97 -1.17 8.23
CA SER A 8 -28.98 -1.25 9.31
C SER A 8 -27.73 -2.05 8.94
N LEU A 9 -27.86 -3.03 8.03
CA LEU A 9 -26.76 -3.81 7.49
C LEU A 9 -26.05 -3.11 6.32
N LEU A 10 -26.80 -2.54 5.39
CA LEU A 10 -26.29 -2.02 4.12
C LEU A 10 -25.77 -0.58 4.19
N GLU A 11 -26.35 0.28 5.02
CA GLU A 11 -25.96 1.68 5.15
C GLU A 11 -24.48 1.81 5.57
N PRO A 12 -23.97 1.13 6.60
CA PRO A 12 -22.55 1.16 6.91
C PRO A 12 -21.69 0.69 5.72
N ILE A 13 -22.11 -0.37 5.02
CA ILE A 13 -21.39 -0.92 3.86
C ILE A 13 -21.30 0.13 2.74
N SER A 14 -22.39 0.84 2.46
CA SER A 14 -22.38 1.94 1.48
C SER A 14 -21.48 3.09 1.88
N ILE A 15 -21.43 3.46 3.17
CA ILE A 15 -20.54 4.51 3.68
C ILE A 15 -19.08 4.10 3.47
N LEU A 16 -18.74 2.86 3.78
CA LEU A 16 -17.38 2.36 3.56
C LEU A 16 -17.03 2.27 2.07
N SER A 17 -17.96 1.85 1.23
CA SER A 17 -17.78 1.85 -0.22
C SER A 17 -17.54 3.26 -0.74
N TYR A 18 -18.27 4.25 -0.24
CA TYR A 18 -18.08 5.65 -0.58
C TYR A 18 -16.68 6.14 -0.18
N ILE A 19 -16.25 5.85 1.06
CA ILE A 19 -14.90 6.18 1.52
C ILE A 19 -13.86 5.50 0.62
N GLY A 20 -13.98 4.19 0.37
CA GLY A 20 -13.03 3.45 -0.47
C GLY A 20 -13.04 3.82 -1.95
N GLN A 21 -13.99 4.65 -2.38
CA GLN A 21 -14.04 5.22 -3.73
C GLN A 21 -13.47 6.65 -3.77
N ALA A 22 -13.23 7.33 -2.65
CA ALA A 22 -12.75 8.71 -2.70
C ALA A 22 -11.34 8.80 -3.30
N GLU A 23 -11.06 9.89 -4.02
CA GLU A 23 -9.76 10.20 -4.64
C GLU A 23 -8.79 10.82 -3.62
N SER A 24 -8.68 10.20 -2.45
CA SER A 24 -7.84 10.68 -1.36
C SER A 24 -7.14 9.53 -0.63
N GLY A 25 -5.99 9.83 -0.03
CA GLY A 25 -5.22 8.86 0.76
C GLY A 25 -5.95 8.45 2.04
N ASN A 26 -6.87 7.50 1.92
CA ASN A 26 -7.76 7.07 3.00
C ASN A 26 -7.67 5.57 3.30
N GLN A 27 -6.57 4.92 2.88
CA GLN A 27 -6.40 3.47 2.95
C GLN A 27 -6.61 2.94 4.37
N CYS A 28 -6.01 3.58 5.37
CA CYS A 28 -6.20 3.20 6.77
C CYS A 28 -7.67 3.33 7.23
N ASN A 29 -8.40 4.34 6.77
CA ASN A 29 -9.83 4.50 7.12
C ASN A 29 -10.67 3.38 6.52
N VAL A 30 -10.37 3.00 5.27
CA VAL A 30 -11.03 1.86 4.60
C VAL A 30 -10.74 0.56 5.36
N LEU A 31 -9.48 0.31 5.69
CA LEU A 31 -9.06 -0.90 6.43
C LEU A 31 -9.71 -0.98 7.82
N LEU A 32 -9.69 0.10 8.59
CA LEU A 32 -10.32 0.16 9.90
C LEU A 32 -11.85 -0.02 9.80
N GLY A 33 -12.47 0.53 8.76
CA GLY A 33 -13.87 0.31 8.44
C GLY A 33 -14.18 -1.16 8.15
N LEU A 34 -13.36 -1.81 7.32
CA LEU A 34 -13.49 -3.23 7.01
C LEU A 34 -13.32 -4.10 8.26
N TYR A 35 -12.31 -3.82 9.08
CA TYR A 35 -12.09 -4.53 10.35
C TYR A 35 -13.25 -4.36 11.31
N LYS A 36 -13.77 -3.12 11.44
CA LYS A 36 -14.96 -2.85 12.25
C LYS A 36 -16.17 -3.64 11.75
N PHE A 37 -16.40 -3.70 10.44
CA PHE A 37 -17.49 -4.49 9.90
C PHE A 37 -17.32 -5.97 10.17
N ARG A 38 -16.11 -6.49 9.99
CA ARG A 38 -15.81 -7.90 10.28
C ARG A 38 -16.13 -8.27 11.73
N ILE A 39 -15.66 -7.47 12.69
CA ILE A 39 -15.78 -7.80 14.13
C ILE A 39 -17.13 -7.46 14.76
N SER A 40 -17.91 -6.56 14.15
CA SER A 40 -19.21 -6.11 14.70
C SER A 40 -20.35 -6.33 13.72
N LEU A 41 -20.35 -5.65 12.58
CA LEU A 41 -21.50 -5.60 11.67
C LEU A 41 -21.82 -6.97 11.09
N LEU A 42 -20.80 -7.71 10.64
CA LEU A 42 -20.91 -9.03 10.03
C LEU A 42 -20.77 -10.17 11.05
N GLY A 43 -20.61 -9.86 12.33
CA GLY A 43 -20.58 -10.89 13.37
C GLY A 43 -21.97 -11.48 13.55
N VAL A 44 -22.22 -12.68 13.02
CA VAL A 44 -23.55 -13.32 13.03
C VAL A 44 -24.11 -13.55 14.44
N THR A 45 -23.23 -13.70 15.44
CA THR A 45 -23.59 -13.85 16.85
C THR A 45 -23.73 -12.53 17.62
N ALA A 46 -23.37 -11.39 17.00
CA ALA A 46 -23.41 -10.09 17.65
C ALA A 46 -24.72 -9.35 17.34
N PRO A 47 -25.26 -8.54 18.26
CA PRO A 47 -26.42 -7.71 17.96
C PRO A 47 -26.14 -6.74 16.81
N LEU A 48 -27.16 -6.51 15.99
CA LEU A 48 -27.10 -5.55 14.87
C LEU A 48 -27.55 -4.18 15.36
N LYS A 49 -26.75 -3.15 15.10
CA LYS A 49 -27.12 -1.77 15.47
C LYS A 49 -28.24 -1.26 14.55
N ASP A 50 -29.33 -0.78 15.12
CA ASP A 50 -30.41 -0.12 14.36
C ASP A 50 -29.89 1.18 13.74
N SER A 51 -30.13 1.37 12.43
CA SER A 51 -29.76 2.59 11.69
C SER A 51 -30.36 3.86 12.29
N ARG A 52 -31.50 3.76 12.99
CA ARG A 52 -32.17 4.89 13.66
C ARG A 52 -31.53 5.25 15.01
N SER A 53 -30.51 4.54 15.46
CA SER A 53 -29.83 4.81 16.73
C SER A 53 -29.12 6.16 16.73
N THR A 54 -29.38 6.98 17.75
CA THR A 54 -28.75 8.29 17.93
C THR A 54 -27.54 8.22 18.87
N LYS A 55 -26.83 9.34 19.07
CA LYS A 55 -25.70 9.43 20.01
C LYS A 55 -26.11 9.13 21.46
N THR A 56 -27.35 9.43 21.83
CA THR A 56 -27.91 9.28 23.18
C THR A 56 -28.79 8.05 23.36
N GLY A 57 -29.37 7.51 22.29
CA GLY A 57 -30.20 6.30 22.30
C GLY A 57 -29.66 5.22 21.36
N LYS A 58 -29.01 4.19 21.92
CA LYS A 58 -28.56 3.02 21.16
C LYS A 58 -29.66 1.96 21.10
N GLN A 59 -30.18 1.70 19.92
CA GLN A 59 -31.11 0.59 19.66
C GLN A 59 -30.36 -0.53 18.94
N LEU A 60 -30.58 -1.77 19.39
CA LEU A 60 -29.91 -2.95 18.89
C LEU A 60 -30.95 -4.03 18.62
N PHE A 61 -30.88 -4.67 17.46
CA PHE A 61 -31.60 -5.90 17.17
C PHE A 61 -30.79 -7.09 17.68
N ARG A 62 -31.42 -7.94 18.50
CA ARG A 62 -30.78 -9.20 18.90
C ARG A 62 -30.72 -10.17 17.71
N PRO A 63 -29.73 -11.08 17.65
CA PRO A 63 -29.62 -12.04 16.55
C PRO A 63 -30.90 -12.85 16.32
N GLU A 64 -31.63 -13.18 17.39
CA GLU A 64 -32.87 -13.96 17.37
C GLU A 64 -34.07 -13.15 16.84
N GLU A 65 -33.97 -11.81 16.87
CA GLU A 65 -35.01 -10.88 16.40
C GLU A 65 -34.83 -10.49 14.92
N LEU A 66 -33.75 -10.97 14.29
CA LEU A 66 -33.48 -10.71 12.89
C LEU A 66 -34.44 -11.50 12.00
N SER A 67 -35.02 -10.82 11.03
CA SER A 67 -35.74 -11.43 9.92
C SER A 67 -34.85 -12.43 9.17
N ASN A 68 -35.47 -13.43 8.56
CA ASN A 68 -34.77 -14.44 7.76
C ASN A 68 -33.91 -13.81 6.66
N LEU A 69 -34.39 -12.76 6.01
CA LEU A 69 -33.65 -12.03 4.99
C LEU A 69 -32.39 -11.35 5.56
N ALA A 70 -32.53 -10.61 6.67
CA ALA A 70 -31.40 -9.92 7.29
C ALA A 70 -30.36 -10.91 7.84
N SER A 71 -30.81 -11.99 8.48
CA SER A 71 -29.94 -13.05 8.99
C SER A 71 -29.17 -13.75 7.86
N THR A 72 -29.88 -14.16 6.80
CA THR A 72 -29.27 -14.83 5.63
C THR A 72 -28.28 -13.92 4.92
N THR A 73 -28.66 -12.66 4.66
CA THR A 73 -27.77 -11.68 4.02
C THR A 73 -26.51 -11.47 4.84
N ARG A 74 -26.65 -11.31 6.16
CA ARG A 74 -25.52 -11.13 7.08
C ARG A 74 -24.60 -12.34 7.09
N ALA A 75 -25.16 -13.56 7.08
CA ALA A 75 -24.38 -14.79 7.02
C ALA A 75 -23.60 -14.93 5.69
N LEU A 76 -24.22 -14.58 4.56
CA LEU A 76 -23.55 -14.58 3.25
C LEU A 76 -22.41 -13.56 3.20
N LEU A 77 -22.63 -12.34 3.67
CA LEU A 77 -21.58 -11.32 3.77
C LEU A 77 -20.47 -11.71 4.74
N HIS A 78 -20.81 -12.37 5.85
CA HIS A 78 -19.84 -12.94 6.77
C HIS A 78 -18.97 -14.00 6.10
N LYS A 79 -19.57 -14.91 5.33
CA LYS A 79 -18.82 -15.93 4.58
C LYS A 79 -17.88 -15.29 3.55
N LEU A 80 -18.39 -14.40 2.70
CA LEU A 80 -17.60 -13.70 1.68
C LEU A 80 -16.44 -12.91 2.30
N SER A 81 -16.68 -12.19 3.40
CA SER A 81 -15.59 -11.49 4.09
C SER A 81 -14.54 -12.47 4.63
N THR A 82 -14.95 -13.64 5.16
CA THR A 82 -14.00 -14.66 5.63
C THR A 82 -13.09 -15.14 4.50
N GLU A 83 -13.65 -15.43 3.33
CA GLU A 83 -12.91 -15.90 2.15
C GLU A 83 -11.94 -14.83 1.65
N CYS A 84 -12.36 -13.56 1.59
CA CYS A 84 -11.50 -12.45 1.18
C CYS A 84 -10.34 -12.20 2.16
N PHE A 85 -10.59 -12.25 3.47
CA PHE A 85 -9.54 -12.05 4.48
C PHE A 85 -8.61 -13.25 4.58
N SER A 86 -9.14 -14.48 4.58
CA SER A 86 -8.31 -15.70 4.66
C SER A 86 -7.47 -15.94 3.40
N GLY A 87 -7.99 -15.61 2.22
CA GLY A 87 -7.25 -15.69 0.95
C GLY A 87 -6.10 -14.67 0.83
N GLY A 88 -6.16 -13.57 1.57
CA GLY A 88 -5.10 -12.56 1.64
C GLY A 88 -4.07 -12.78 2.75
N THR A 89 -4.46 -13.34 3.90
CA THR A 89 -3.56 -13.51 5.05
C THR A 89 -2.80 -14.85 5.05
N LEU A 90 -3.16 -15.84 4.21
CA LEU A 90 -2.60 -17.20 4.30
C LEU A 90 -1.92 -17.75 3.03
N ALA A 91 -1.95 -17.06 1.89
CA ALA A 91 -1.13 -17.42 0.73
C ALA A 91 0.19 -16.63 0.75
N ALA A 92 1.26 -17.32 1.16
CA ALA A 92 2.59 -16.77 1.37
C ALA A 92 3.21 -16.24 0.06
N THR A 93 3.10 -14.94 -0.12
CA THR A 93 4.13 -14.12 -0.78
C THR A 93 4.52 -13.05 0.23
N SER A 94 5.74 -12.51 0.16
CA SER A 94 6.44 -11.72 1.18
C SER A 94 5.76 -10.40 1.62
N CYS A 95 4.51 -10.19 1.22
CA CYS A 95 3.78 -8.95 1.32
C CYS A 95 2.29 -9.14 1.65
N SER A 96 1.85 -10.33 2.07
CA SER A 96 0.47 -10.61 2.49
C SER A 96 -0.05 -9.72 3.64
N TYR A 97 0.82 -8.93 4.27
CA TYR A 97 0.53 -8.10 5.44
C TYR A 97 0.65 -6.59 5.18
N ALA A 98 0.59 -6.13 3.92
CA ALA A 98 0.75 -4.71 3.57
C ALA A 98 -0.17 -3.77 4.37
N PHE A 99 -1.42 -4.19 4.61
CA PHE A 99 -2.41 -3.41 5.32
C PHE A 99 -2.14 -3.35 6.83
N GLU A 100 -1.67 -4.44 7.42
CA GLU A 100 -1.21 -4.48 8.80
C GLU A 100 0.03 -3.61 8.99
N MET A 101 0.96 -3.59 8.02
CA MET A 101 2.11 -2.70 8.03
C MET A 101 1.69 -1.22 7.90
N GLN A 102 0.71 -0.89 7.05
CA GLN A 102 0.15 0.46 6.97
C GLN A 102 -0.46 0.92 8.30
N LEU A 103 -1.17 0.04 9.02
CA LEU A 103 -1.66 0.34 10.36
C LEU A 103 -0.53 0.52 11.38
N LEU A 104 0.52 -0.29 11.28
CA LEU A 104 1.70 -0.20 12.14
C LEU A 104 2.43 1.13 12.00
N LEU A 105 2.38 1.75 10.81
CA LEU A 105 2.92 3.09 10.55
C LEU A 105 1.90 4.22 10.75
N HIS A 106 0.68 3.92 11.14
CA HIS A 106 -0.30 4.95 11.42
C HIS A 106 -0.15 5.44 12.87
N PRO A 107 0.09 6.73 13.14
CA PRO A 107 0.37 7.23 14.51
C PRO A 107 -0.68 6.80 15.55
N ASN A 108 -1.96 6.89 15.19
CA ASN A 108 -3.07 6.52 16.08
C ASN A 108 -3.32 4.99 16.20
N PHE A 109 -2.76 4.16 15.31
CA PHE A 109 -3.07 2.72 15.23
C PHE A 109 -1.85 1.81 15.23
N LYS A 110 -0.65 2.35 15.48
CA LYS A 110 0.63 1.63 15.49
C LYS A 110 0.78 0.55 16.56
N ASN A 111 -0.18 0.41 17.47
CA ASN A 111 -0.14 -0.64 18.48
C ASN A 111 -0.60 -1.99 17.89
N PRO A 112 0.29 -2.99 17.71
CA PRO A 112 -0.08 -4.30 17.17
C PRO A 112 -1.06 -5.06 18.07
N ASP A 113 -1.02 -4.84 19.39
CA ASP A 113 -1.96 -5.40 20.35
C ASP A 113 -3.32 -4.70 20.35
N GLY A 114 -3.47 -3.63 19.55
CA GLY A 114 -4.69 -2.87 19.39
C GLY A 114 -5.70 -3.53 18.45
N VAL A 115 -5.84 -2.98 17.24
CA VAL A 115 -6.89 -3.38 16.28
C VAL A 115 -6.61 -4.77 15.71
N LEU A 116 -5.37 -5.04 15.32
CA LEU A 116 -4.98 -6.30 14.67
C LEU A 116 -5.26 -7.51 15.56
N LYS A 117 -4.81 -7.47 16.82
CA LYS A 117 -5.10 -8.52 17.82
C LYS A 117 -6.59 -8.79 17.97
N LYS A 118 -7.41 -7.74 18.06
CA LYS A 118 -8.88 -7.86 18.20
C LYS A 118 -9.50 -8.55 16.98
N VAL A 119 -9.05 -8.23 15.77
CA VAL A 119 -9.55 -8.82 14.53
C VAL A 119 -9.18 -10.29 14.44
N ILE A 120 -7.92 -10.64 14.73
CA ILE A 120 -7.44 -12.03 14.72
C ILE A 120 -8.20 -12.85 15.78
N LEU A 121 -8.35 -12.30 16.99
CA LEU A 121 -9.08 -12.95 18.08
C LEU A 121 -10.52 -13.28 17.67
N LYS A 122 -11.27 -12.26 17.26
CA LYS A 122 -12.67 -12.41 16.90
C LYS A 122 -12.87 -13.33 15.69
N SER A 123 -12.03 -13.20 14.66
CA SER A 123 -12.17 -13.99 13.44
C SER A 123 -11.93 -15.48 13.69
N ASN A 124 -10.92 -15.83 14.50
CA ASN A 124 -10.63 -17.22 14.85
C ASN A 124 -11.67 -17.80 15.83
N GLN A 125 -12.15 -17.02 16.80
CA GLN A 125 -13.24 -17.43 17.69
C GLN A 125 -14.54 -17.71 16.92
N GLN A 126 -14.87 -16.88 15.93
CA GLN A 126 -16.01 -17.10 15.03
C GLN A 126 -15.86 -18.34 14.16
N ALA A 127 -14.63 -18.76 13.87
CA ALA A 127 -14.32 -20.03 13.18
C ALA A 127 -14.29 -21.24 14.13
N GLY A 128 -14.59 -21.08 15.42
CA GLY A 128 -14.59 -22.16 16.40
C GLY A 128 -13.21 -22.56 16.94
N ALA A 129 -12.18 -21.75 16.72
CA ALA A 129 -10.83 -22.04 17.22
C ALA A 129 -10.74 -21.87 18.75
N SER A 130 -9.96 -22.74 19.40
CA SER A 130 -9.67 -22.60 20.85
C SER A 130 -8.74 -21.41 21.12
N GLN A 131 -8.85 -20.82 22.31
CA GLN A 131 -8.04 -19.64 22.70
C GLN A 131 -6.53 -19.87 22.51
N LYS A 132 -6.02 -21.06 22.85
CA LYS A 132 -4.60 -21.43 22.66
C LYS A 132 -4.16 -21.36 21.20
N VAL A 133 -5.01 -21.75 20.26
CA VAL A 133 -4.72 -21.68 18.82
C VAL A 133 -4.72 -20.23 18.35
N VAL A 134 -5.68 -19.44 18.84
CA VAL A 134 -5.81 -18.03 18.49
C VAL A 134 -4.61 -17.21 18.95
N ASP A 135 -4.12 -17.44 20.17
CA ASP A 135 -2.94 -16.75 20.70
C ASP A 135 -1.69 -17.09 19.87
N ARG A 136 -1.54 -18.36 19.47
CA ARG A 136 -0.45 -18.79 18.57
C ARG A 136 -0.51 -18.12 17.20
N HIS A 137 -1.71 -18.02 16.61
CA HIS A 137 -1.91 -17.32 15.33
C HIS A 137 -1.54 -15.84 15.46
N TYR A 138 -2.01 -15.18 16.52
CA TYR A 138 -1.68 -13.78 16.77
C TYR A 138 -0.17 -13.55 16.91
N THR A 139 0.53 -14.36 17.72
CA THR A 139 1.99 -14.23 17.88
C THR A 139 2.72 -14.42 16.56
N LYS A 140 2.28 -15.38 15.74
CA LYS A 140 2.86 -15.65 14.42
C LYS A 140 2.66 -14.47 13.46
N ASP A 141 1.43 -13.96 13.36
CA ASP A 141 1.10 -12.86 12.45
C ASP A 141 1.79 -11.56 12.89
N ARG A 142 1.77 -11.25 14.19
CA ARG A 142 2.49 -10.09 14.75
C ARG A 142 3.98 -10.14 14.39
N ARG A 143 4.63 -11.29 14.55
CA ARG A 143 6.05 -11.45 14.21
C ARG A 143 6.30 -11.19 12.73
N LYS A 144 5.49 -11.79 11.85
CA LYS A 144 5.63 -11.59 10.41
C LYS A 144 5.45 -10.14 9.97
N VAL A 145 4.48 -9.43 10.55
CA VAL A 145 4.25 -8.00 10.26
C VAL A 145 5.49 -7.19 10.62
N ILE A 146 6.06 -7.42 11.81
CA ILE A 146 7.27 -6.75 12.28
C ILE A 146 8.47 -7.09 11.38
N ASP A 147 8.70 -8.37 11.11
CA ASP A 147 9.82 -8.82 10.27
C ASP A 147 9.74 -8.25 8.85
N CYS A 148 8.53 -8.15 8.28
CA CYS A 148 8.33 -7.53 6.96
C CYS A 148 8.62 -6.03 6.98
N VAL A 149 8.22 -5.30 8.02
CA VAL A 149 8.58 -3.88 8.16
C VAL A 149 10.09 -3.70 8.21
N ARG A 150 10.77 -4.49 9.05
CA ARG A 150 12.23 -4.45 9.19
C ARG A 150 12.93 -4.68 7.86
N LYS A 151 12.54 -5.72 7.12
CA LYS A 151 13.10 -6.03 5.79
C LYS A 151 12.96 -4.91 4.78
N ILE A 152 11.84 -4.19 4.80
CA ILE A 152 11.67 -3.06 3.89
C ILE A 152 12.50 -1.86 4.38
N MET A 153 12.62 -1.64 5.70
CA MET A 153 13.52 -0.62 6.26
C MET A 153 14.98 -0.87 5.86
N GLU A 154 15.45 -2.11 5.96
CA GLU A 154 16.78 -2.53 5.51
C GLU A 154 16.97 -2.25 4.01
N ALA A 155 15.94 -2.48 3.19
CA ALA A 155 16.00 -2.28 1.74
C ALA A 155 15.94 -0.80 1.31
N VAL A 156 15.32 0.08 2.10
CA VAL A 156 15.26 1.53 1.81
C VAL A 156 16.44 2.30 2.40
N ASP A 157 17.25 1.67 3.25
CA ASP A 157 18.50 2.27 3.72
C ASP A 157 19.57 2.14 2.63
N ILE A 158 19.48 3.03 1.64
CA ILE A 158 20.40 3.15 0.51
C ILE A 158 21.65 3.94 0.94
N GLN A 159 22.20 3.73 2.14
CA GLN A 159 23.55 4.23 2.35
C GLN A 159 24.46 3.57 1.33
N PRO A 160 25.31 4.33 0.62
CA PRO A 160 26.44 3.72 -0.02
C PRO A 160 27.22 3.05 1.11
N THR A 161 27.34 1.73 1.09
CA THR A 161 28.56 1.09 1.56
C THR A 161 29.66 1.82 0.81
N SER A 162 30.31 2.77 1.46
CA SER A 162 31.42 3.50 0.88
C SER A 162 32.64 2.60 1.01
N PRO A 163 33.12 1.88 -0.03
CA PRO A 163 34.55 1.87 -0.19
C PRO A 163 34.87 3.33 -0.50
N GLY A 164 35.59 3.99 0.41
CA GLY A 164 36.02 5.36 0.17
C GLY A 164 36.57 5.44 -1.25
N ILE A 165 35.99 6.31 -2.09
CA ILE A 165 36.66 6.71 -3.32
C ILE A 165 37.88 7.48 -2.82
N VAL A 166 38.96 6.74 -2.56
CA VAL A 166 40.29 7.29 -2.45
C VAL A 166 40.57 7.77 -3.87
N ALA A 167 40.36 9.07 -4.09
CA ALA A 167 40.95 9.72 -5.25
C ALA A 167 42.44 9.31 -5.24
N PRO A 168 43.00 8.83 -6.36
CA PRO A 168 44.41 8.51 -6.40
C PRO A 168 45.16 9.74 -5.89
N PRO A 169 46.07 9.59 -4.91
CA PRO A 169 46.78 10.73 -4.37
C PRO A 169 47.47 11.45 -5.53
N PRO A 170 47.49 12.79 -5.54
CA PRO A 170 48.21 13.50 -6.58
C PRO A 170 49.65 13.00 -6.59
N ASP A 171 50.19 12.72 -7.79
CA ASP A 171 51.60 12.34 -8.00
C ASP A 171 52.51 13.48 -7.50
N VAL A 172 52.78 13.48 -6.19
CA VAL A 172 53.78 14.33 -5.58
C VAL A 172 54.84 13.39 -5.05
N VAL A 173 55.90 13.25 -5.85
CA VAL A 173 57.10 12.48 -5.51
C VAL A 173 57.79 13.22 -4.36
N PHE A 174 57.49 12.82 -3.12
CA PHE A 174 58.28 13.23 -1.96
C PHE A 174 59.49 12.28 -1.82
N SER A 175 60.61 12.86 -1.38
CA SER A 175 61.85 12.13 -1.08
C SER A 175 61.61 11.06 -0.02
N GLU A 176 62.25 9.90 -0.20
CA GLU A 176 62.13 8.69 0.64
C GLU A 176 62.34 9.02 2.14
N ASP A 177 63.29 9.91 2.43
CA ASP A 177 63.62 10.40 3.78
C ASP A 177 62.48 11.15 4.50
N VAL A 178 61.51 11.71 3.75
CA VAL A 178 60.36 12.43 4.32
C VAL A 178 59.20 11.46 4.62
N MET A 179 59.06 10.38 3.84
CA MET A 179 58.04 9.36 4.10
C MET A 179 58.33 8.57 5.39
N GLU A 180 59.60 8.34 5.70
CA GLU A 180 60.02 7.61 6.91
C GLU A 180 59.66 8.37 8.21
N LEU A 181 59.55 9.71 8.15
CA LEU A 181 59.16 10.55 9.28
C LEU A 181 57.65 10.50 9.61
N PHE A 182 56.81 10.02 8.69
CA PHE A 182 55.35 10.00 8.84
C PHE A 182 54.74 8.59 8.83
N THR A 183 55.55 7.54 8.64
CA THR A 183 55.11 6.14 8.70
C THR A 183 54.53 5.72 10.06
N GLU A 184 54.82 6.46 11.14
CA GLU A 184 54.22 6.23 12.48
C GLU A 184 52.83 6.86 12.66
N MET A 185 52.40 7.80 11.79
CA MET A 185 51.10 8.48 11.90
C MET A 185 50.07 8.05 10.85
N ALA A 186 50.44 7.16 9.92
CA ALA A 186 49.49 6.51 9.04
C ALA A 186 48.80 5.36 9.80
N ASP A 187 47.97 5.73 10.78
CA ASP A 187 47.05 4.82 11.44
C ASP A 187 46.25 4.09 10.36
N GLU A 188 46.34 2.77 10.36
CA GLU A 188 45.68 1.89 9.42
C GLU A 188 44.17 2.19 9.43
N VAL A 189 43.66 2.85 8.38
CA VAL A 189 42.22 2.81 8.08
C VAL A 189 41.94 1.44 7.48
N VAL A 190 41.98 0.41 8.32
CA VAL A 190 41.46 -0.92 7.98
C VAL A 190 39.96 -0.74 7.73
N PRO A 191 39.43 -1.07 6.54
CA PRO A 191 37.99 -1.09 6.33
C PRO A 191 37.35 -2.01 7.38
N LEU A 192 36.32 -1.53 8.07
CA LEU A 192 35.59 -2.34 9.05
C LEU A 192 35.16 -3.66 8.39
N PRO A 193 35.26 -4.82 9.07
CA PRO A 193 34.78 -6.08 8.53
C PRO A 193 33.32 -5.96 8.06
N GLU A 194 32.96 -6.57 6.93
CA GLU A 194 31.58 -6.55 6.39
C GLU A 194 30.53 -6.99 7.44
N GLU A 195 30.91 -7.90 8.33
CA GLU A 195 30.09 -8.34 9.47
C GLU A 195 29.76 -7.19 10.43
N THR A 196 30.68 -6.26 10.65
CA THR A 196 30.47 -5.08 11.50
C THR A 196 29.57 -4.05 10.82
N HIS A 197 29.69 -3.88 9.49
CA HIS A 197 28.78 -3.01 8.72
C HIS A 197 27.33 -3.52 8.74
N ASN A 198 27.13 -4.83 8.54
CA ASN A 198 25.79 -5.44 8.61
C ASN A 198 25.19 -5.34 10.02
N ALA A 199 25.99 -5.57 11.07
CA ALA A 199 25.53 -5.43 12.45
C ALA A 199 25.11 -3.98 12.79
N MET A 200 25.87 -2.99 12.33
CA MET A 200 25.52 -1.57 12.50
C MET A 200 24.25 -1.18 11.75
N HIS A 201 24.01 -1.78 10.58
CA HIS A 201 22.81 -1.59 9.77
C HIS A 201 21.57 -2.12 10.46
N GLU A 202 21.62 -3.38 10.91
CA GLU A 202 20.52 -4.03 11.65
C GLU A 202 20.22 -3.26 12.94
N GLN A 203 21.25 -2.86 13.69
CA GLN A 203 21.08 -2.08 14.91
C GLN A 203 20.36 -0.76 14.65
N ARG A 204 20.73 -0.01 13.60
CA ARG A 204 20.08 1.25 13.24
C ARG A 204 18.61 1.07 12.90
N VAL A 205 18.28 0.03 12.13
CA VAL A 205 16.89 -0.29 11.77
C VAL A 205 16.08 -0.59 13.03
N ASP A 206 16.62 -1.41 13.93
CA ASP A 206 15.96 -1.79 15.18
C ASP A 206 15.77 -0.59 16.11
N GLU A 207 16.80 0.24 16.30
CA GLU A 207 16.72 1.46 17.12
C GLU A 207 15.64 2.43 16.62
N GLU A 208 15.60 2.69 15.30
CA GLU A 208 14.60 3.59 14.73
C GLU A 208 13.19 3.02 14.87
N PHE A 209 13.03 1.71 14.65
CA PHE A 209 11.74 1.05 14.72
C PHE A 209 11.22 0.93 16.16
N ASP A 210 12.07 0.58 17.12
CA ASP A 210 11.72 0.52 18.54
C ASP A 210 11.38 1.90 19.09
N ARG A 211 12.12 2.95 18.68
CA ARG A 211 11.76 4.34 19.00
C ARG A 211 10.36 4.66 18.49
N TRP A 212 10.01 4.23 17.27
CA TRP A 212 8.67 4.44 16.75
C TRP A 212 7.59 3.73 17.57
N LEU A 213 7.79 2.47 17.95
CA LEU A 213 6.80 1.70 18.70
C LEU A 213 6.60 2.22 20.13
N THR A 214 7.64 2.77 20.74
CA THR A 214 7.63 3.25 22.13
C THR A 214 7.21 4.71 22.29
N THR A 215 7.46 5.57 21.29
CA THR A 215 7.16 7.00 21.42
C THR A 215 5.66 7.26 21.31
N PRO A 216 4.99 7.90 22.29
CA PRO A 216 3.58 8.27 22.16
C PRO A 216 3.44 9.45 21.18
N ILE A 217 2.99 9.17 19.95
CA ILE A 217 2.79 10.16 18.89
C ILE A 217 1.40 9.96 18.28
N SER A 218 0.69 11.07 18.07
CA SER A 218 -0.63 11.10 17.43
C SER A 218 -0.63 12.11 16.29
N LEU A 219 -1.53 11.92 15.32
CA LEU A 219 -1.76 12.89 14.25
C LEU A 219 -2.26 14.23 14.83
N ARG A 220 -1.77 15.33 14.28
CA ARG A 220 -2.23 16.68 14.63
C ARG A 220 -3.62 16.92 14.08
N THR A 221 -4.44 17.62 14.87
CA THR A 221 -5.75 18.12 14.43
C THR A 221 -5.53 19.41 13.66
N VAL A 222 -5.88 19.44 12.36
CA VAL A 222 -5.76 20.63 11.50
C VAL A 222 -6.97 21.54 11.69
N ARG A 223 -8.16 20.94 11.78
CA ARG A 223 -9.44 21.62 12.06
C ARG A 223 -10.31 20.74 12.95
N PRO A 224 -11.35 21.27 13.62
CA PRO A 224 -12.28 20.43 14.37
C PRO A 224 -12.86 19.30 13.51
N GLY A 225 -12.50 18.04 13.81
CA GLY A 225 -12.92 16.86 13.06
C GLY A 225 -12.02 16.48 11.87
N GLU A 226 -10.96 17.23 11.59
CA GLU A 226 -10.02 16.99 10.48
C GLU A 226 -8.61 16.78 11.05
N VAL A 227 -8.07 15.57 10.85
CA VAL A 227 -6.70 15.21 11.22
C VAL A 227 -5.78 15.35 10.00
N GLU A 228 -4.50 15.64 10.24
CA GLU A 228 -3.53 15.72 9.15
C GLU A 228 -3.40 14.38 8.40
N PRO A 229 -3.13 14.39 7.08
CA PRO A 229 -2.88 13.17 6.33
C PRO A 229 -1.62 12.43 6.84
N VAL A 230 -1.66 11.10 6.86
CA VAL A 230 -0.55 10.26 7.34
C VAL A 230 0.76 10.52 6.58
N LEU A 231 0.68 10.73 5.26
CA LEU A 231 1.85 11.06 4.44
C LEU A 231 2.42 12.44 4.77
N SER A 232 1.57 13.42 5.10
CA SER A 232 2.02 14.74 5.56
C SER A 232 2.72 14.64 6.90
N PHE A 233 2.19 13.83 7.82
CA PHE A 233 2.85 13.52 9.10
C PHE A 233 4.26 12.94 8.87
N TRP A 234 4.39 11.92 8.02
CA TRP A 234 5.68 11.29 7.75
C TRP A 234 6.66 12.23 7.05
N LYS A 235 6.18 13.08 6.14
CA LYS A 235 6.98 14.15 5.53
C LYS A 235 7.54 15.09 6.59
N CYS A 236 6.71 15.55 7.52
CA CYS A 236 7.20 16.39 8.62
C CYS A 236 8.20 15.63 9.50
N GLN A 237 7.98 14.36 9.84
CA GLN A 237 8.94 13.59 10.63
C GLN A 237 10.31 13.48 9.96
N GLN A 238 10.34 13.39 8.63
CA GLN A 238 11.57 13.41 7.83
C GLN A 238 12.26 14.78 7.88
N GLU A 239 11.51 15.86 7.67
CA GLU A 239 12.03 17.24 7.67
C GLU A 239 12.61 17.65 9.03
N HIS A 240 12.03 17.17 10.14
CA HIS A 240 12.54 17.43 11.49
C HIS A 240 13.71 16.51 11.88
N GLY A 241 14.09 15.55 11.04
CA GLY A 241 15.17 14.60 11.33
C GLY A 241 14.85 13.58 12.43
N ASN A 242 13.57 13.43 12.82
CA ASN A 242 13.16 12.49 13.88
C ASN A 242 13.27 11.03 13.43
N PHE A 243 13.04 10.78 12.14
CA PHE A 243 13.06 9.44 11.55
C PHE A 243 13.63 9.54 10.14
N ARG A 244 14.46 8.57 9.76
CA ARG A 244 15.16 8.56 8.47
C ARG A 244 14.59 7.50 7.54
N LEU A 245 14.41 6.29 8.05
CA LEU A 245 13.98 5.12 7.27
C LEU A 245 12.46 5.00 7.22
N LEU A 246 11.78 5.26 8.33
CA LEU A 246 10.32 5.11 8.43
C LEU A 246 9.53 6.02 7.48
N PRO A 247 9.91 7.29 7.22
CA PRO A 247 9.24 8.08 6.19
C PRO A 247 9.37 7.49 4.78
N LEU A 248 10.52 6.89 4.45
CA LEU A 248 10.73 6.23 3.15
C LEU A 248 9.85 4.98 3.04
N LEU A 249 9.86 4.14 4.09
CA LEU A 249 8.98 2.99 4.20
C LEU A 249 7.51 3.39 4.08
N ALA A 250 7.09 4.46 4.76
CA ALA A 250 5.73 4.96 4.69
C ALA A 250 5.34 5.33 3.26
N ARG A 251 6.21 6.01 2.50
CA ARG A 251 5.94 6.31 1.08
C ARG A 251 5.70 5.05 0.26
N VAL A 252 6.52 4.01 0.45
CA VAL A 252 6.34 2.72 -0.22
C VAL A 252 5.00 2.08 0.17
N LEU A 253 4.72 1.95 1.47
CA LEU A 253 3.53 1.26 1.95
C LEU A 253 2.25 2.00 1.61
N PHE A 254 2.19 3.32 1.78
CA PHE A 254 1.00 4.13 1.51
C PHE A 254 0.79 4.42 0.02
N SER A 255 1.74 4.07 -0.85
CA SER A 255 1.51 4.03 -2.31
C SER A 255 0.56 2.91 -2.72
N MET A 256 0.41 1.87 -1.89
CA MET A 256 -0.49 0.76 -2.17
C MET A 256 -1.94 1.11 -1.80
N PRO A 257 -2.87 1.18 -2.76
CA PRO A 257 -4.27 1.45 -2.47
C PRO A 257 -4.94 0.23 -1.81
N SER A 258 -5.91 0.48 -0.93
CA SER A 258 -6.73 -0.57 -0.31
C SER A 258 -7.94 -0.98 -1.17
N SER A 259 -8.10 -0.37 -2.35
CA SER A 259 -9.27 -0.51 -3.23
C SER A 259 -8.85 -0.35 -4.68
N SER A 260 -9.44 -1.16 -5.58
CA SER A 260 -9.32 -0.99 -7.04
C SER A 260 -10.22 0.12 -7.59
N ALA A 261 -11.07 0.74 -6.76
CA ALA A 261 -12.05 1.70 -7.23
C ALA A 261 -11.44 2.90 -7.99
N GLN A 262 -10.21 3.29 -7.64
CA GLN A 262 -9.51 4.37 -8.34
C GLN A 262 -9.18 3.98 -9.79
N ILE A 263 -8.52 2.83 -9.98
CA ILE A 263 -8.19 2.36 -11.33
C ILE A 263 -9.45 1.98 -12.13
N GLU A 264 -10.51 1.49 -11.48
CA GLU A 264 -11.81 1.24 -12.13
C GLU A 264 -12.47 2.52 -12.66
N ARG A 265 -12.34 3.65 -11.96
CA ARG A 265 -12.81 4.95 -12.44
C ARG A 265 -11.99 5.45 -13.61
N ASP A 266 -10.67 5.26 -13.55
CA ASP A 266 -9.77 5.60 -14.65
C ASP A 266 -10.14 4.80 -15.90
N PHE A 267 -10.36 3.48 -15.78
CA PHE A 267 -10.88 2.64 -16.86
C PHE A 267 -12.28 3.06 -17.33
N GLY A 268 -13.18 3.45 -16.41
CA GLY A 268 -14.50 3.95 -16.77
C GLY A 268 -14.43 5.23 -17.61
N THR A 269 -13.48 6.12 -17.29
CA THR A 269 -13.22 7.35 -18.05
C THR A 269 -12.61 7.04 -19.41
N ALA A 270 -11.62 6.14 -19.44
CA ALA A 270 -10.97 5.67 -20.67
C ALA A 270 -11.89 4.81 -21.56
N GLY A 271 -12.96 4.23 -21.00
CA GLY A 271 -13.94 3.40 -21.71
C GLY A 271 -14.52 4.04 -22.97
N ARG A 272 -14.63 5.37 -22.97
CA ARG A 272 -15.11 6.15 -24.12
C ARG A 272 -14.12 6.24 -25.29
N MET A 273 -12.85 5.94 -25.04
CA MET A 273 -11.75 5.99 -26.03
C MET A 273 -11.40 4.60 -26.60
N VAL A 274 -11.91 3.53 -25.98
CA VAL A 274 -11.59 2.13 -26.34
C VAL A 274 -12.79 1.37 -26.93
N THR A 275 -13.99 1.96 -26.93
CA THR A 275 -15.19 1.28 -27.43
C THR A 275 -15.36 1.51 -28.94
N PRO A 276 -15.59 0.45 -29.76
CA PRO A 276 -15.68 0.58 -31.22
C PRO A 276 -16.75 1.56 -31.71
N GLN A 277 -17.85 1.71 -30.97
CA GLN A 277 -18.95 2.61 -31.30
C GLN A 277 -18.63 4.09 -31.01
N ARG A 278 -17.53 4.39 -30.30
CA ARG A 278 -17.07 5.74 -29.98
C ARG A 278 -15.56 5.83 -30.17
N ARG A 279 -15.13 6.23 -31.38
CA ARG A 279 -13.75 6.67 -31.70
C ARG A 279 -12.66 5.88 -30.96
N SER A 280 -12.47 4.63 -31.35
CA SER A 280 -11.37 3.80 -30.85
C SER A 280 -10.04 4.48 -31.15
N LEU A 281 -9.33 4.93 -30.12
CA LEU A 281 -7.97 5.43 -30.23
C LEU A 281 -6.98 4.26 -30.20
N ILE A 282 -5.78 4.46 -30.76
CA ILE A 282 -4.68 3.51 -30.59
C ILE A 282 -4.24 3.45 -29.12
N PRO A 283 -3.76 2.30 -28.61
CA PRO A 283 -3.45 2.10 -27.18
C PRO A 283 -2.57 3.21 -26.58
N TYR A 284 -1.48 3.57 -27.26
CA TYR A 284 -0.58 4.64 -26.83
C TYR A 284 -1.28 5.98 -26.56
N ASN A 285 -2.25 6.36 -27.40
CA ASN A 285 -2.99 7.62 -27.23
C ASN A 285 -3.98 7.53 -26.05
N VAL A 286 -4.54 6.35 -25.80
CA VAL A 286 -5.38 6.11 -24.62
C VAL A 286 -4.54 6.24 -23.35
N ASP A 287 -3.34 5.67 -23.34
CA ASP A 287 -2.41 5.74 -22.20
C ASP A 287 -1.99 7.17 -21.92
N MET A 288 -1.55 7.91 -22.95
CA MET A 288 -1.16 9.32 -22.81
C MET A 288 -2.32 10.22 -22.32
N ALA A 289 -3.52 10.05 -22.89
CA ALA A 289 -4.69 10.82 -22.47
C ALA A 289 -5.11 10.48 -21.03
N THR A 290 -5.06 9.19 -20.66
CA THR A 290 -5.40 8.73 -19.31
C THR A 290 -4.39 9.24 -18.31
N PHE A 291 -3.09 9.13 -18.60
CA PHE A 291 -2.02 9.64 -17.75
C PHE A 291 -2.18 11.14 -17.45
N SER A 292 -2.35 11.96 -18.50
CA SER A 292 -2.55 13.40 -18.32
C SER A 292 -3.84 13.72 -17.56
N ASN A 293 -4.90 12.94 -17.80
CA ASN A 293 -6.18 13.10 -17.10
C ASN A 293 -6.10 12.77 -15.60
N CYS A 294 -5.34 11.74 -15.22
CA CYS A 294 -5.16 11.34 -13.82
C CYS A 294 -4.17 12.27 -13.07
N ASN A 295 -3.33 13.01 -13.79
CA ASN A 295 -2.29 13.88 -13.23
C ASN A 295 -2.56 15.37 -13.45
N ARG A 296 -3.83 15.80 -13.49
CA ARG A 296 -4.24 17.21 -13.72
C ARG A 296 -3.60 18.22 -12.77
N ASN A 297 -3.28 17.81 -11.53
CA ASN A 297 -2.60 18.67 -10.56
C ASN A 297 -1.12 18.92 -10.92
N TYR A 298 -0.51 18.04 -11.71
CA TYR A 298 0.87 18.15 -12.18
C TYR A 298 0.96 18.81 -13.56
N ALA A 299 -0.01 18.52 -14.44
CA ALA A 299 -0.07 19.05 -15.78
C ALA A 299 -1.51 19.43 -16.15
N ASP A 300 -1.78 20.74 -16.21
CA ASP A 300 -3.04 21.26 -16.75
C ASP A 300 -2.86 21.57 -18.23
N ILE A 301 -3.37 20.68 -19.09
CA ILE A 301 -3.32 20.84 -20.55
C ILE A 301 -3.96 22.18 -20.99
N THR A 302 -4.92 22.70 -20.22
CA THR A 302 -5.58 23.98 -20.56
C THR A 302 -4.66 25.18 -20.34
N GLN A 303 -3.60 25.01 -19.55
CA GLN A 303 -2.57 26.02 -19.30
C GLN A 303 -1.36 25.87 -20.23
N CYS A 304 -1.27 24.78 -21.00
CA CYS A 304 -0.22 24.61 -21.99
C CYS A 304 -0.42 25.61 -23.13
N LEU A 305 0.69 26.23 -23.58
CA LEU A 305 0.67 27.11 -24.75
C LEU A 305 0.09 26.34 -25.93
N LYS A 306 -0.90 26.93 -26.60
CA LYS A 306 -1.43 26.38 -27.85
C LYS A 306 -0.29 26.36 -28.85
N LEU A 307 0.17 25.17 -29.23
CA LEU A 307 1.17 25.04 -30.28
C LEU A 307 0.65 25.76 -31.52
N SER A 308 1.42 26.73 -32.02
CA SER A 308 1.16 27.30 -33.33
C SER A 308 1.30 26.17 -34.36
N ALA A 309 0.49 26.18 -35.42
CA ALA A 309 0.45 25.07 -36.39
C ALA A 309 1.83 24.78 -37.05
N GLU A 310 2.77 25.71 -36.91
CA GLU A 310 4.12 25.68 -37.48
C GLU A 310 5.19 25.26 -36.45
N GLU A 311 4.89 25.27 -35.14
CA GLU A 311 5.85 24.90 -34.09
C GLU A 311 5.65 23.46 -33.62
N ARG A 312 6.43 22.59 -34.26
CA ARG A 312 7.03 21.38 -33.68
C ARG A 312 6.04 20.35 -33.12
N LEU A 313 5.57 19.49 -34.01
CA LEU A 313 5.51 18.06 -33.67
C LEU A 313 6.93 17.66 -33.24
N PRO A 314 7.16 17.20 -32.00
CA PRO A 314 8.47 16.68 -31.63
C PRO A 314 8.74 15.46 -32.53
N SER A 315 9.97 15.32 -33.02
CA SER A 315 10.34 14.35 -34.05
C SER A 315 10.09 12.89 -33.66
N ASN A 316 9.84 12.62 -32.38
CA ASN A 316 9.38 11.32 -31.86
C ASN A 316 7.88 11.02 -32.16
N VAL A 317 7.12 11.96 -32.71
CA VAL A 317 5.72 11.76 -33.16
C VAL A 317 5.64 11.50 -34.67
N LEU A 318 6.75 11.70 -35.41
CA LEU A 318 6.90 11.14 -36.75
C LEU A 318 7.41 9.70 -36.60
N VAL A 319 6.46 8.79 -36.45
CA VAL A 319 6.70 7.34 -36.45
C VAL A 319 7.27 6.94 -37.81
N ASN A 320 8.59 6.98 -37.95
CA ASN A 320 9.27 6.02 -38.81
C ASN A 320 9.32 4.72 -38.03
N MET A 321 8.60 3.74 -38.56
CA MET A 321 8.67 2.36 -38.13
C MET A 321 10.12 1.88 -38.20
N VAL A 322 10.50 1.02 -37.24
CA VAL A 322 11.77 0.30 -37.14
C VAL A 322 12.92 1.07 -36.46
N GLN A 323 13.02 0.95 -35.14
CA GLN A 323 14.21 0.38 -34.51
C GLN A 323 13.97 0.09 -33.01
N GLU A 324 14.30 -1.14 -32.64
CA GLU A 324 14.36 -1.65 -31.27
C GLU A 324 15.34 -0.79 -30.45
N LEU A 325 14.86 -0.27 -29.32
CA LEU A 325 15.71 0.21 -28.24
C LEU A 325 15.33 -0.62 -27.02
N ASP A 326 15.95 -1.80 -26.99
CA ASP A 326 16.27 -2.49 -25.76
C ASP A 326 17.32 -1.69 -24.98
N ASP A 327 17.23 -1.87 -23.67
CA ASP A 327 18.19 -1.58 -22.62
C ASP A 327 18.24 -0.17 -22.00
N GLU A 328 18.17 -0.21 -20.67
CA GLU A 328 18.57 0.80 -19.69
C GLU A 328 17.51 1.80 -19.17
N PHE A 329 16.54 1.27 -18.40
CA PHE A 329 15.89 2.01 -17.31
C PHE A 329 15.99 1.22 -15.99
N GLY A 330 16.99 1.54 -15.16
CA GLY A 330 17.30 0.86 -13.88
C GLY A 330 16.26 0.97 -12.75
N CYS A 331 14.97 1.17 -13.04
CA CYS A 331 13.89 1.18 -12.03
C CYS A 331 13.05 -0.11 -12.01
N TRP A 332 13.29 -1.04 -12.94
CA TRP A 332 12.45 -2.24 -13.08
C TRP A 332 12.59 -3.24 -11.93
N GLN A 333 13.67 -3.30 -11.16
CA GLN A 333 13.82 -4.33 -10.11
C GLN A 333 12.88 -4.12 -8.90
N ILE A 334 12.52 -2.87 -8.60
CA ILE A 334 11.53 -2.55 -7.55
C ILE A 334 10.11 -2.74 -8.09
N PHE A 335 9.85 -2.33 -9.33
CA PHE A 335 8.53 -2.46 -9.96
C PHE A 335 8.18 -3.89 -10.39
N SER A 336 9.14 -4.73 -10.78
CA SER A 336 8.90 -6.15 -11.11
C SER A 336 8.35 -6.95 -9.92
N ARG A 337 8.74 -6.56 -8.69
CA ARG A 337 8.20 -7.12 -7.45
C ARG A 337 6.79 -6.60 -7.12
N VAL A 338 6.42 -5.42 -7.61
CA VAL A 338 5.09 -4.80 -7.50
C VAL A 338 4.14 -5.29 -8.63
N GLU A 339 4.65 -5.63 -9.80
CA GLU A 339 3.87 -6.17 -10.92
C GLU A 339 3.41 -7.62 -10.68
N ALA A 340 4.27 -8.42 -10.04
CA ALA A 340 3.90 -9.73 -9.50
C ALA A 340 2.77 -9.62 -8.44
N TRP A 341 2.65 -8.46 -7.81
CA TRP A 341 1.65 -8.14 -6.79
C TRP A 341 0.26 -7.82 -7.36
N ILE A 342 0.21 -7.02 -8.43
CA ILE A 342 -1.04 -6.66 -9.13
C ILE A 342 -1.70 -7.91 -9.72
N LYS A 343 -0.89 -8.89 -10.17
CA LYS A 343 -1.37 -10.18 -10.70
C LYS A 343 -1.82 -11.17 -9.62
N VAL A 344 -1.44 -10.99 -8.35
CA VAL A 344 -1.70 -11.95 -7.25
C VAL A 344 -2.73 -11.44 -6.22
N SER A 345 -3.12 -10.16 -6.28
CA SER A 345 -4.11 -9.60 -5.37
C SER A 345 -5.49 -10.30 -5.50
N PRO A 346 -6.10 -10.82 -4.40
CA PRO A 346 -7.42 -11.46 -4.43
C PRO A 346 -8.55 -10.55 -4.91
N ILE A 347 -8.34 -9.22 -4.83
CA ILE A 347 -9.30 -8.20 -5.29
C ILE A 347 -9.42 -8.23 -6.83
N THR A 348 -8.35 -8.58 -7.56
CA THR A 348 -8.37 -8.75 -9.01
C THR A 348 -9.06 -10.04 -9.46
N ARG A 349 -9.16 -11.06 -8.58
CA ARG A 349 -9.81 -12.35 -8.88
C ARG A 349 -11.34 -12.31 -8.91
N MET A 350 -11.98 -11.27 -8.35
CA MET A 350 -13.45 -11.19 -8.37
C MET A 350 -14.06 -10.76 -9.71
N ARG A 351 -13.26 -10.36 -10.71
CA ARG A 351 -13.79 -9.98 -12.04
C ARG A 351 -13.03 -10.50 -13.27
N ALA A 352 -12.04 -11.36 -13.10
CA ALA A 352 -11.40 -12.02 -14.24
C ALA A 352 -12.10 -13.35 -14.58
N LYS A 353 -13.33 -13.28 -15.12
CA LYS A 353 -13.74 -14.22 -16.17
C LYS A 353 -13.69 -13.45 -17.49
N PRO A 354 -12.57 -13.45 -18.22
CA PRO A 354 -12.63 -13.14 -19.62
C PRO A 354 -13.35 -14.30 -20.31
N SER A 355 -14.59 -14.09 -20.73
CA SER A 355 -15.21 -14.89 -21.78
C SER A 355 -14.53 -14.57 -23.10
N TRP A 356 -13.28 -14.98 -23.26
CA TRP A 356 -12.61 -15.10 -24.54
C TRP A 356 -12.61 -16.59 -24.86
N SER A 357 -13.70 -17.08 -25.45
CA SER A 357 -13.67 -18.37 -26.13
C SER A 357 -12.77 -18.20 -27.35
N GLY A 358 -11.64 -18.89 -27.32
CA GLY A 358 -10.74 -19.00 -28.46
C GLY A 358 -11.50 -19.55 -29.67
N ARG A 359 -11.49 -18.80 -30.76
CA ARG A 359 -11.58 -19.37 -32.10
C ARG A 359 -10.27 -19.12 -32.80
N SER A 360 -9.50 -20.19 -32.89
CA SER A 360 -8.39 -20.34 -33.81
C SER A 360 -8.85 -19.96 -35.23
N TRP A 361 -8.11 -19.06 -35.87
CA TRP A 361 -8.01 -19.08 -37.32
C TRP A 361 -6.54 -19.33 -37.63
N GLY A 362 -6.26 -20.60 -37.94
CA GLY A 362 -4.98 -21.02 -38.49
C GLY A 362 -4.82 -20.42 -39.88
N VAL A 363 -3.67 -19.80 -40.10
CA VAL A 363 -3.16 -19.48 -41.43
C VAL A 363 -2.87 -20.80 -42.14
N ARG A 364 -3.46 -21.01 -43.31
CA ARG A 364 -2.94 -21.92 -44.33
C ARG A 364 -2.51 -21.07 -45.52
N VAL A 365 -1.19 -21.09 -45.71
CA VAL A 365 -0.36 -20.79 -46.89
C VAL A 365 -0.81 -19.63 -47.78
#